data_AF-A0A4R9BUM5-F1
#
_entry.id   AF-A0A4R9BUM5-F1
#
_cell.length_a   1.000
_cell.length_b   1.000
_cell.length_c   1.000
_cell.angle_alpha   90.00
_cell.angle_beta   90.00
_cell.angle_gamma   90.00
#
_symmetry.space_group_name_H-M   'P 1'
#
loop_
_entity.id
_entity.type
_entity.pdbx_description
1 polymer ?
#
loop_
_entity_poly.entity_id
_entity_poly.type
_entity_poly.pdbx_seq_one_letter_code
_entity_poly.pdbx_strand_id
1 'polypeptide(L)'
;MSTTEMNTNFAQGVRAELAAIGTKDSGLQRHQRRARGLAVGLGALALVGATTGAAVVVYNLPGTTSVALLGSSVSTTNTGTANIDLGPVPANATVVVIDWACISDIGQLALLTVPSAGSAGPDGRGVDCAGSGGRTIHVDDGLLPQAGSTSVTITADPDTTWKATAQYATSTTTEWSVNNDGQTYGVPNVHGVPDLTPARASNGEWGYVYSSELQAMDKEGFISVYTADGTTMIGQQPFHILDNIPVDETIIPHLYRGDDPSK
;
A
#
# COMPACT_ATOMS: atom_id res chain seq x y z
N MET A 1 20.48 17.98 -38.22
CA MET A 1 19.22 17.54 -37.58
C MET A 1 19.19 16.02 -37.69
N SER A 2 19.49 15.31 -36.60
CA SER A 2 19.49 13.84 -36.59
C SER A 2 18.28 13.37 -35.80
N THR A 3 17.35 12.72 -36.48
CA THR A 3 16.23 11.98 -35.88
C THR A 3 16.81 10.77 -35.15
N THR A 4 16.62 10.69 -33.83
CA THR A 4 16.98 9.50 -33.06
C THR A 4 16.03 8.38 -33.43
N GLU A 5 16.47 7.47 -34.31
CA GLU A 5 15.73 6.24 -34.59
C GLU A 5 15.66 5.39 -33.31
N MET A 6 14.44 5.02 -32.93
CA MET A 6 14.17 4.17 -31.78
C MET A 6 14.76 2.78 -32.02
N ASN A 7 15.57 2.30 -31.09
CA ASN A 7 16.25 1.01 -31.18
C ASN A 7 15.25 -0.13 -31.47
N THR A 8 15.43 -0.83 -32.58
CA THR A 8 14.50 -1.84 -33.11
C THR A 8 14.27 -2.99 -32.13
N ASN A 9 15.27 -3.34 -31.31
CA ASN A 9 15.16 -4.39 -30.29
C ASN A 9 14.30 -3.93 -29.12
N PHE A 10 14.38 -2.65 -28.74
CA PHE A 10 13.51 -2.08 -27.72
C PHE A 10 12.06 -2.03 -28.22
N ALA A 11 11.84 -1.59 -29.46
CA ALA A 11 10.52 -1.57 -30.07
C ALA A 11 9.91 -2.98 -30.20
N GLN A 12 10.72 -4.00 -30.51
CA GLN A 12 10.28 -5.40 -30.51
C GLN A 12 9.97 -5.91 -29.10
N GLY A 13 10.79 -5.58 -28.10
CA GLY A 13 10.52 -5.93 -26.70
C GLY A 13 9.21 -5.34 -26.19
N VAL A 14 8.94 -4.06 -26.49
CA VAL A 14 7.68 -3.40 -26.13
C VAL A 14 6.49 -4.04 -26.85
N ARG A 15 6.61 -4.37 -28.14
CA ARG A 15 5.52 -5.03 -28.89
C ARG A 15 5.26 -6.46 -28.41
N ALA A 16 6.31 -7.21 -28.09
CA ALA A 16 6.20 -8.56 -27.54
C ALA A 16 5.52 -8.53 -26.17
N GLU A 17 5.86 -7.56 -25.31
CA GLU A 17 5.18 -7.37 -24.04
C GLU A 17 3.72 -6.95 -24.22
N LEU A 18 3.44 -5.95 -25.07
CA LEU A 18 2.06 -5.50 -25.33
C LEU A 18 1.17 -6.64 -25.86
N ALA A 19 1.72 -7.55 -26.68
CA ALA A 19 1.00 -8.73 -27.17
C ALA A 19 0.85 -9.84 -26.11
N ALA A 20 1.70 -9.84 -25.08
CA ALA A 20 1.66 -10.81 -23.99
C ALA A 20 0.88 -10.31 -22.76
N ILE A 21 0.46 -9.04 -22.73
CA ILE A 21 -0.44 -8.51 -21.69
C ILE A 21 -1.73 -9.36 -21.70
N GLY A 22 -2.07 -9.94 -20.55
CA GLY A 22 -3.21 -10.86 -20.43
C GLY A 22 -2.85 -12.35 -20.54
N THR A 23 -1.60 -12.70 -20.88
CA THR A 23 -1.11 -14.09 -20.92
C THR A 23 -0.03 -14.36 -19.87
N LYS A 24 0.32 -15.64 -19.66
CA LYS A 24 1.39 -16.05 -18.72
C LYS A 24 2.79 -15.62 -19.16
N ASP A 25 2.93 -15.10 -20.38
CA ASP A 25 4.21 -14.78 -21.00
C ASP A 25 4.65 -13.32 -20.81
N SER A 26 3.80 -12.42 -20.27
CA SER A 26 4.21 -11.05 -19.99
C SER A 26 5.24 -10.97 -18.83
N GLY A 27 6.41 -10.41 -19.14
CA GLY A 27 7.43 -10.02 -18.18
C GLY A 27 7.00 -8.83 -17.32
N LEU A 28 6.23 -7.90 -17.88
CA LEU A 28 5.66 -6.76 -17.12
C LEU A 28 4.65 -7.22 -16.08
N GLN A 29 3.73 -8.14 -16.43
CA GLN A 29 2.83 -8.73 -15.44
C GLN A 29 3.59 -9.55 -14.41
N ARG A 30 4.65 -10.29 -14.79
CA ARG A 30 5.51 -10.99 -13.82
C ARG A 30 6.22 -10.04 -12.88
N HIS A 31 6.72 -8.91 -13.37
CA HIS A 31 7.36 -7.89 -12.55
C HIS A 31 6.36 -7.16 -11.65
N GLN A 32 5.18 -6.83 -12.16
CA GLN A 32 4.07 -6.30 -11.37
C GLN A 32 3.54 -7.33 -10.35
N ARG A 33 3.50 -8.63 -10.65
CA ARG A 33 3.17 -9.70 -9.69
C ARG A 33 4.24 -9.81 -8.60
N ARG A 34 5.53 -9.66 -8.94
CA ARG A 34 6.62 -9.60 -7.96
C ARG A 34 6.55 -8.35 -7.09
N ALA A 35 6.23 -7.19 -7.68
CA ALA A 35 6.02 -5.94 -6.95
C ALA A 35 4.74 -5.96 -6.10
N ARG A 36 3.67 -6.63 -6.56
CA ARG A 36 2.41 -6.82 -5.82
C ARG A 36 2.48 -7.95 -4.80
N GLY A 37 3.36 -8.93 -4.96
CA GLY A 37 3.65 -9.97 -3.97
C GLY A 37 4.28 -9.42 -2.69
N LEU A 38 4.89 -8.23 -2.76
CA LEU A 38 5.30 -7.46 -1.59
C LEU A 38 4.11 -6.78 -0.88
N ALA A 39 2.99 -6.57 -1.57
CA ALA A 39 1.79 -5.90 -1.05
C ALA A 39 0.66 -6.87 -0.64
N VAL A 40 0.81 -8.18 -0.86
CA VAL A 40 -0.20 -9.21 -0.54
C VAL A 40 0.43 -10.27 0.34
N GLY A 41 0.15 -10.23 1.65
CA GLY A 41 0.40 -11.40 2.52
C GLY A 41 0.72 -11.13 3.98
N LEU A 42 0.94 -9.89 4.41
CA LEU A 42 0.93 -9.55 5.84
C LEU A 42 -0.44 -8.96 6.14
N GLY A 43 -1.37 -9.86 6.46
CA GLY A 43 -2.71 -9.51 6.91
C GLY A 43 -2.62 -8.36 7.90
N ALA A 44 -3.41 -7.32 7.61
CA ALA A 44 -3.58 -6.13 8.40
C ALA A 44 -3.34 -6.38 9.89
N LEU A 45 -2.30 -5.76 10.43
CA LEU A 45 -2.34 -5.29 11.81
C LEU A 45 -3.36 -4.16 11.86
N ALA A 46 -4.63 -4.49 11.60
CA ALA A 46 -5.74 -3.66 11.97
C ALA A 46 -5.75 -3.68 13.50
N LEU A 47 -5.22 -2.63 14.10
CA LEU A 47 -5.53 -2.24 15.46
C LEU A 47 -7.03 -1.94 15.51
N VAL A 48 -7.84 -3.01 15.60
CA VAL A 48 -9.25 -2.89 15.93
C VAL A 48 -9.30 -2.42 17.38
N GLY A 49 -9.75 -1.19 17.56
CA GLY A 49 -10.16 -0.68 18.86
C GLY A 49 -11.13 -1.66 19.51
N ALA A 50 -10.72 -2.19 20.65
CA ALA A 50 -11.48 -2.84 21.72
C ALA A 50 -12.75 -3.65 21.34
N THR A 51 -12.74 -4.96 21.63
CA THR A 51 -13.55 -5.58 22.71
C THR A 51 -13.29 -7.09 22.78
N THR A 52 -13.07 -7.60 24.00
CA THR A 52 -13.00 -9.01 24.44
C THR A 52 -11.73 -9.84 24.12
N GLY A 53 -10.82 -9.90 25.10
CA GLY A 53 -10.31 -11.18 25.64
C GLY A 53 -9.11 -11.89 25.01
N ALA A 54 -8.61 -11.55 23.82
CA ALA A 54 -7.46 -12.25 23.20
C ALA A 54 -6.56 -11.39 22.30
N ALA A 55 -6.23 -10.17 22.72
CA ALA A 55 -5.39 -9.25 21.93
C ALA A 55 -4.21 -8.69 22.76
N VAL A 56 -3.17 -9.50 23.01
CA VAL A 56 -1.92 -9.02 23.63
C VAL A 56 -0.71 -9.81 23.11
N VAL A 57 -0.27 -9.57 21.87
CA VAL A 57 1.14 -9.89 21.47
C VAL A 57 1.71 -8.90 20.44
N VAL A 58 0.91 -8.11 19.72
CA VAL A 58 1.46 -7.29 18.63
C VAL A 58 2.04 -5.93 19.06
N TYR A 59 1.93 -5.53 20.34
CA TYR A 59 2.28 -4.17 20.74
C TYR A 59 3.78 -3.84 20.82
N ASN A 60 4.70 -4.78 20.53
CA ASN A 60 6.16 -4.54 20.64
C ASN A 60 6.99 -5.36 19.65
N LEU A 61 6.47 -5.64 18.45
CA LEU A 61 7.34 -6.27 17.45
C LEU A 61 8.40 -5.25 17.00
N PRO A 62 9.66 -5.69 16.79
CA PRO A 62 10.66 -4.82 16.18
C PRO A 62 10.17 -4.34 14.80
N GLY A 63 10.52 -3.13 14.40
CA GLY A 63 10.03 -2.55 13.14
C GLY A 63 8.63 -1.97 13.20
N THR A 64 7.88 -2.10 14.31
CA THR A 64 6.53 -1.57 14.41
C THR A 64 6.54 -0.03 14.37
N THR A 65 5.61 0.51 13.58
CA THR A 65 5.28 1.93 13.53
C THR A 65 4.16 2.25 14.51
N SER A 66 4.32 3.34 15.26
CA SER A 66 3.31 3.89 16.16
C SER A 66 2.98 5.32 15.74
N VAL A 67 1.70 5.68 15.79
CA VAL A 67 1.21 6.99 15.38
C VAL A 67 0.50 7.66 16.55
N ALA A 68 0.96 8.87 16.91
CA ALA A 68 0.39 9.70 17.96
C ALA A 68 -0.18 10.99 17.38
N LEU A 69 -1.50 11.17 17.49
CA LEU A 69 -2.20 12.36 16.99
C LEU A 69 -1.76 13.63 17.74
N LEU A 70 -1.66 14.73 17.01
CA LEU A 70 -1.23 16.04 17.51
C LEU A 70 -2.30 17.11 17.26
N GLY A 71 -2.50 18.00 18.23
CA GLY A 71 -3.38 19.16 18.07
C GLY A 71 -4.85 18.79 17.87
N SER A 72 -5.56 19.57 17.04
CA SER A 72 -6.97 19.36 16.70
C SER A 72 -7.10 18.82 15.29
N SER A 73 -8.15 18.05 15.04
CA SER A 73 -8.51 17.61 13.69
C SER A 73 -9.32 18.67 12.94
N VAL A 74 -9.23 18.64 11.62
CA VAL A 74 -10.01 19.48 10.69
C VAL A 74 -10.88 18.56 9.85
N SER A 75 -12.17 18.85 9.80
CA SER A 75 -13.12 18.12 8.96
C SER A 75 -13.63 19.00 7.82
N THR A 76 -13.76 18.42 6.63
CA THR A 76 -14.25 19.09 5.43
C THR A 76 -15.11 18.16 4.59
N THR A 77 -15.97 18.77 3.77
CA THR A 77 -16.68 18.12 2.67
C THR A 77 -16.39 18.92 1.41
N ASN A 78 -15.93 18.26 0.36
CA ASN A 78 -15.54 18.89 -0.90
C ASN A 78 -16.05 18.09 -2.10
N THR A 79 -16.05 18.74 -3.25
CA THR A 79 -16.28 18.12 -4.57
C THR A 79 -15.07 18.42 -5.44
N GLY A 80 -14.55 17.40 -6.14
CA GLY A 80 -13.31 17.53 -6.89
C GLY A 80 -12.07 17.59 -6.00
N THR A 81 -10.94 17.90 -6.63
CA THR A 81 -9.66 18.09 -5.93
C THR A 81 -9.73 19.29 -4.98
N ALA A 82 -9.30 19.11 -3.73
CA ALA A 82 -9.31 20.18 -2.74
C ALA A 82 -8.11 20.12 -1.78
N ASN A 83 -7.82 21.28 -1.18
CA ASN A 83 -6.81 21.44 -0.15
C ASN A 83 -7.48 21.48 1.23
N ILE A 84 -6.93 20.75 2.19
CA ILE A 84 -7.32 20.82 3.60
C ILE A 84 -6.28 21.64 4.34
N ASP A 85 -6.66 22.81 4.83
CA ASP A 85 -5.80 23.63 5.69
C ASP A 85 -5.83 23.10 7.13
N LEU A 86 -4.68 22.62 7.61
CA LEU A 86 -4.51 22.07 8.94
C LEU A 86 -3.91 23.10 9.92
N GLY A 87 -3.61 24.30 9.43
CA GLY A 87 -2.85 25.30 10.17
C GLY A 87 -1.35 24.97 10.25
N PRO A 88 -0.59 25.67 11.10
CA PRO A 88 0.86 25.51 11.18
C PRO A 88 1.28 24.08 11.55
N VAL A 89 2.25 23.52 10.83
CA VAL A 89 2.81 22.19 11.09
C VAL A 89 3.50 22.19 12.48
N PRO A 90 3.07 21.35 13.44
CA PRO A 90 3.77 21.18 14.71
C PRO A 90 5.20 20.69 14.52
N ALA A 91 6.14 21.14 15.36
CA ALA A 91 7.56 20.82 15.21
C ALA A 91 7.89 19.32 15.27
N ASN A 92 7.05 18.51 15.94
CA ASN A 92 7.21 17.07 16.05
C ASN A 92 6.27 16.26 15.13
N ALA A 93 5.52 16.93 14.24
CA ALA A 93 4.70 16.23 13.26
C ALA A 93 5.61 15.58 12.20
N THR A 94 5.34 14.33 11.87
CA THR A 94 6.06 13.59 10.82
C THR A 94 5.14 13.08 9.72
N VAL A 95 3.82 13.00 9.99
CA VAL A 95 2.79 12.58 9.04
C VAL A 95 1.48 13.34 9.28
N VAL A 96 0.52 13.17 8.37
CA VAL A 96 -0.88 13.55 8.53
C VAL A 96 -1.73 12.28 8.53
N VAL A 97 -2.56 12.12 9.57
CA VAL A 97 -3.59 11.09 9.63
C VAL A 97 -4.85 11.63 8.97
N ILE A 98 -5.43 10.87 8.04
CA ILE A 98 -6.60 11.27 7.26
C ILE A 98 -7.61 10.11 7.26
N ASP A 99 -8.81 10.40 7.76
CA ASP A 99 -9.99 9.57 7.56
C ASP A 99 -10.84 10.21 6.47
N TRP A 100 -11.00 9.53 5.33
CA TRP A 100 -11.88 10.02 4.27
C TRP A 100 -13.00 9.04 3.94
N ALA A 101 -14.05 9.54 3.30
CA ALA A 101 -15.12 8.72 2.74
C ALA A 101 -15.69 9.38 1.49
N CYS A 102 -15.94 8.57 0.45
CA CYS A 102 -16.71 9.00 -0.69
C CYS A 102 -18.17 9.23 -0.28
N ILE A 103 -18.74 10.35 -0.70
CA ILE A 103 -20.17 10.66 -0.59
C ILE A 103 -20.86 10.32 -1.92
N SER A 104 -20.22 10.65 -3.05
CA SER A 104 -20.64 10.18 -4.36
C SER A 104 -20.24 8.71 -4.59
N ASP A 105 -20.92 8.06 -5.52
CA ASP A 105 -20.65 6.70 -6.00
C ASP A 105 -19.84 6.68 -7.31
N ILE A 106 -19.29 7.83 -7.71
CA ILE A 106 -18.52 8.00 -8.94
C ILE A 106 -17.13 8.59 -8.68
N GLY A 107 -16.21 8.23 -9.56
CA GLY A 107 -14.84 8.74 -9.66
C GLY A 107 -13.89 8.26 -8.57
N GLN A 108 -12.70 8.82 -8.57
CA GLN A 108 -11.59 8.39 -7.73
C GLN A 108 -11.14 9.48 -6.77
N LEU A 109 -10.59 9.06 -5.63
CA LEU A 109 -9.99 9.90 -4.61
C LEU A 109 -8.58 9.40 -4.30
N ALA A 110 -7.60 10.29 -4.17
CA ALA A 110 -6.22 9.94 -3.83
C ALA A 110 -5.50 11.01 -3.00
N LEU A 111 -4.51 10.57 -2.22
CA LEU A 111 -3.54 11.42 -1.50
C LEU A 111 -2.15 10.83 -1.61
N LEU A 112 -1.14 11.67 -1.36
CA LEU A 112 0.25 11.23 -1.30
C LEU A 112 0.64 10.82 0.12
N THR A 113 1.28 9.66 0.24
CA THR A 113 1.76 9.08 1.51
C THR A 113 3.28 9.04 1.58
N VAL A 114 3.79 8.80 2.77
CA VAL A 114 5.22 8.49 2.99
C VAL A 114 5.61 7.30 2.09
N PRO A 115 6.83 7.28 1.51
CA PRO A 115 7.29 6.17 0.69
C PRO A 115 7.22 4.84 1.45
N SER A 116 6.71 3.81 0.78
CA SER A 116 6.78 2.42 1.21
C SER A 116 8.20 1.88 1.09
N ALA A 117 8.44 0.76 1.77
CA ALA A 117 9.64 -0.06 1.65
C ALA A 117 10.13 -0.19 0.19
N GLY A 118 11.28 0.41 -0.13
CA GLY A 118 11.92 0.30 -1.45
C GLY A 118 11.47 1.31 -2.51
N SER A 119 10.60 2.27 -2.18
CA SER A 119 10.22 3.38 -3.07
C SER A 119 11.15 4.59 -2.91
N ALA A 120 11.59 5.19 -4.02
CA ALA A 120 12.47 6.37 -4.03
C ALA A 120 11.72 7.72 -3.89
N GLY A 121 10.39 7.70 -3.72
CA GLY A 121 9.57 8.89 -3.64
C GLY A 121 8.18 8.63 -3.04
N PRO A 122 7.36 9.69 -2.85
CA PRO A 122 6.00 9.59 -2.37
C PRO A 122 5.19 8.50 -3.05
N ASP A 123 4.43 7.75 -2.27
CA ASP A 123 3.43 6.84 -2.80
C ASP A 123 2.07 7.54 -2.91
N GLY A 124 1.15 6.89 -3.63
CA GLY A 124 -0.23 7.33 -3.74
C GLY A 124 -1.16 6.31 -3.10
N ARG A 125 -2.03 6.76 -2.21
CA ARG A 125 -3.15 5.96 -1.70
C ARG A 125 -4.43 6.45 -2.32
N GLY A 126 -5.19 5.55 -2.93
CA GLY A 126 -6.42 5.92 -3.63
C GLY A 126 -7.56 4.93 -3.41
N VAL A 127 -8.77 5.41 -3.66
CA VAL A 127 -10.01 4.64 -3.64
C VAL A 127 -10.84 4.97 -4.86
N ASP A 128 -11.45 3.94 -5.44
CA ASP A 128 -12.57 4.09 -6.36
C ASP A 128 -13.86 4.27 -5.55
N CYS A 129 -14.53 5.40 -5.74
CA CYS A 129 -15.76 5.68 -5.04
C CYS A 129 -16.90 4.75 -5.48
N ALA A 130 -16.84 4.21 -6.70
CA ALA A 130 -17.74 3.16 -7.15
C ALA A 130 -17.55 1.89 -6.31
N GLY A 131 -18.61 1.46 -5.63
CA GLY A 131 -18.56 0.27 -4.77
C GLY A 131 -17.87 0.47 -3.41
N SER A 132 -17.38 1.68 -3.10
CA SER A 132 -16.83 1.99 -1.75
C SER A 132 -17.88 1.87 -0.63
N GLY A 133 -19.16 2.00 -0.97
CA GLY A 133 -20.29 1.92 -0.02
C GLY A 133 -20.25 2.99 1.06
N GLY A 134 -19.58 4.12 0.82
CA GLY A 134 -19.38 5.18 1.80
C GLY A 134 -18.50 4.78 2.99
N ARG A 135 -17.73 3.69 2.86
CA ARG A 135 -16.80 3.25 3.89
C ARG A 135 -15.75 4.32 4.16
N THR A 136 -15.48 4.55 5.43
CA THR A 136 -14.35 5.40 5.84
C THR A 136 -13.06 4.62 5.66
N ILE A 137 -12.10 5.25 5.00
CA ILE A 137 -10.76 4.72 4.81
C ILE A 137 -9.84 5.55 5.68
N HIS A 138 -9.10 4.83 6.52
CA HIS A 138 -8.07 5.39 7.39
C HIS A 138 -6.73 5.37 6.67
N VAL A 139 -6.03 6.50 6.71
CA VAL A 139 -4.65 6.68 6.23
C VAL A 139 -3.85 7.29 7.38
N ASP A 140 -2.83 6.59 7.86
CA ASP A 140 -2.03 6.97 9.03
C ASP A 140 -0.64 7.53 8.67
N ASP A 141 -0.31 7.56 7.38
CA ASP A 141 0.99 7.89 6.81
C ASP A 141 0.91 8.95 5.69
N GLY A 142 -0.10 9.83 5.72
CA GLY A 142 -0.21 10.94 4.77
C GLY A 142 1.00 11.89 4.86
N LEU A 143 1.44 12.42 3.72
CA LEU A 143 2.56 13.37 3.71
C LEU A 143 2.21 14.68 4.41
N LEU A 144 3.21 15.26 5.09
CA LEU A 144 3.12 16.64 5.55
C LEU A 144 2.97 17.61 4.36
N PRO A 145 2.36 18.79 4.58
CA PRO A 145 2.39 19.88 3.61
C PRO A 145 3.81 20.19 3.14
N GLN A 146 3.94 20.67 1.91
CA GLN A 146 5.22 21.19 1.41
C GLN A 146 5.74 22.32 2.31
N ALA A 147 7.06 22.48 2.38
CA ALA A 147 7.69 23.50 3.20
C ALA A 147 7.08 24.90 2.92
N GLY A 148 6.59 25.55 3.97
CA GLY A 148 5.90 26.85 3.88
C GLY A 148 4.40 26.78 3.61
N SER A 149 3.82 25.59 3.45
CA SER A 149 2.37 25.35 3.36
C SER A 149 1.82 24.81 4.68
N THR A 150 0.53 25.01 4.88
CA THR A 150 -0.28 24.44 5.99
C THR A 150 -1.32 23.45 5.48
N SER A 151 -1.39 23.24 4.16
CA SER A 151 -2.44 22.45 3.54
C SER A 151 -1.92 21.18 2.88
N VAL A 152 -2.70 20.11 3.00
CA VAL A 152 -2.54 18.87 2.23
C VAL A 152 -3.55 18.81 1.10
N THR A 153 -3.15 18.27 -0.04
CA THR A 153 -4.04 18.12 -1.21
C THR A 153 -4.60 16.72 -1.26
N ILE A 154 -5.91 16.62 -1.41
CA ILE A 154 -6.60 15.39 -1.79
C ILE A 154 -7.06 15.58 -3.23
N THR A 155 -6.54 14.73 -4.11
CA THR A 155 -6.87 14.71 -5.53
C THR A 155 -8.15 13.90 -5.73
N ALA A 156 -9.12 14.45 -6.45
CA ALA A 156 -10.33 13.75 -6.82
C ALA A 156 -10.79 14.13 -8.23
N ASP A 157 -11.55 13.24 -8.87
CA ASP A 157 -12.23 13.56 -10.11
C ASP A 157 -13.23 14.72 -9.92
N PRO A 158 -13.45 15.60 -10.93
CA PRO A 158 -14.16 16.87 -10.76
C PRO A 158 -15.55 16.81 -10.10
N ASP A 159 -16.30 15.73 -10.29
CA ASP A 159 -17.66 15.55 -9.76
C ASP A 159 -17.72 14.61 -8.54
N THR A 160 -16.58 14.08 -8.10
CA THR A 160 -16.50 13.21 -6.92
C THR A 160 -16.63 14.04 -5.66
N THR A 161 -17.68 13.77 -4.89
CA THR A 161 -17.93 14.42 -3.61
C THR A 161 -17.47 13.51 -2.48
N TRP A 162 -16.72 14.06 -1.54
CA TRP A 162 -16.09 13.32 -0.45
C TRP A 162 -16.03 14.17 0.81
N LYS A 163 -15.90 13.51 1.95
CA LYS A 163 -15.58 14.14 3.23
C LYS A 163 -14.28 13.58 3.78
N ALA A 164 -13.54 14.40 4.49
CA ALA A 164 -12.37 13.96 5.22
C ALA A 164 -12.26 14.62 6.58
N THR A 165 -11.61 13.93 7.51
CA THR A 165 -11.10 14.45 8.77
C THR A 165 -9.61 14.21 8.80
N ALA A 166 -8.83 15.27 8.96
CA ALA A 166 -7.38 15.22 8.89
C ALA A 166 -6.74 15.86 10.13
N GLN A 167 -5.58 15.33 10.54
CA GLN A 167 -4.87 15.79 11.73
C GLN A 167 -3.36 15.51 11.60
N TYR A 168 -2.51 16.41 12.11
CA TYR A 168 -1.08 16.12 12.23
C TYR A 168 -0.82 14.99 13.23
N ALA A 169 0.21 14.20 12.98
CA ALA A 169 0.64 13.17 13.92
C ALA A 169 2.17 13.00 13.94
N THR A 170 2.67 12.45 15.04
CA THR A 170 4.02 11.88 15.10
C THR A 170 3.92 10.39 14.81
N SER A 171 4.50 9.97 13.70
CA SER A 171 4.79 8.57 13.39
C SER A 171 6.22 8.24 13.82
N THR A 172 6.39 7.18 14.61
CA THR A 172 7.68 6.66 15.07
C THR A 172 7.76 5.17 14.79
N THR A 173 8.80 4.77 14.08
CA THR A 173 9.11 3.39 13.74
C THR A 173 10.24 2.90 14.63
N THR A 174 10.05 1.75 15.28
CA THR A 174 11.13 1.08 16.01
C THR A 174 12.09 0.41 15.03
N GLU A 175 13.36 0.28 15.41
CA GLU A 175 14.32 -0.50 14.62
C GLU A 175 13.90 -1.97 14.54
N TRP A 176 14.33 -2.65 13.48
CA TRP A 176 14.30 -4.12 13.47
C TRP A 176 15.32 -4.66 14.46
N SER A 177 15.02 -5.84 14.99
CA SER A 177 16.01 -6.58 15.77
C SER A 177 16.88 -7.41 14.84
N VAL A 178 18.04 -7.83 15.35
CA VAL A 178 18.99 -8.69 14.63
C VAL A 178 19.25 -9.94 15.46
N ASN A 179 19.15 -11.11 14.84
CA ASN A 179 19.43 -12.38 15.52
C ASN A 179 20.92 -12.73 15.51
N ASN A 180 21.29 -13.88 16.11
CA ASN A 180 22.70 -14.29 16.23
C ASN A 180 23.38 -14.60 14.88
N ASP A 181 22.58 -14.88 13.84
CA ASP A 181 23.06 -15.14 12.49
C ASP A 181 23.15 -13.85 11.65
N GLY A 182 22.90 -12.69 12.27
CA GLY A 182 22.96 -11.38 11.62
C GLY A 182 21.74 -11.04 10.78
N GLN A 183 20.66 -11.82 10.86
CA GLN A 183 19.43 -11.59 10.11
C GLN A 183 18.54 -10.60 10.84
N THR A 184 17.96 -9.66 10.09
CA THR A 184 16.98 -8.72 10.59
C THR A 184 15.61 -9.39 10.73
N TYR A 185 14.90 -9.12 11.83
CA TYR A 185 13.54 -9.61 12.03
C TYR A 185 12.61 -8.54 12.59
N GLY A 186 11.38 -8.48 12.08
CA GLY A 186 10.41 -7.46 12.46
C GLY A 186 9.32 -7.19 11.44
N VAL A 187 8.51 -6.17 11.69
CA VAL A 187 7.44 -5.73 10.78
C VAL A 187 8.05 -4.92 9.64
N PRO A 188 7.73 -5.18 8.36
CA PRO A 188 8.11 -4.30 7.26
C PRO A 188 7.66 -2.86 7.49
N ASN A 189 8.49 -1.89 7.12
CA ASN A 189 8.24 -0.48 7.38
C ASN A 189 8.91 0.39 6.31
N VAL A 190 8.92 1.71 6.52
CA VAL A 190 9.50 2.69 5.58
C VAL A 190 10.97 2.45 5.25
N HIS A 191 11.71 1.70 6.09
CA HIS A 191 13.12 1.36 5.86
C HIS A 191 13.32 0.10 5.01
N GLY A 192 12.24 -0.60 4.65
CA GLY A 192 12.31 -1.77 3.78
C GLY A 192 11.53 -2.98 4.32
N VAL A 193 12.03 -4.16 3.97
CA VAL A 193 11.53 -5.44 4.45
C VAL A 193 12.68 -6.16 5.17
N PRO A 194 12.48 -6.64 6.41
CA PRO A 194 13.51 -7.41 7.12
C PRO A 194 13.69 -8.79 6.49
N ASP A 195 14.75 -9.52 6.86
CA ASP A 195 14.99 -10.88 6.39
C ASP A 195 13.88 -11.84 6.86
N LEU A 196 13.34 -11.60 8.05
CA LEU A 196 12.32 -12.41 8.72
C LEU A 196 11.10 -11.55 9.09
N THR A 197 9.93 -11.88 8.54
CA THR A 197 8.67 -11.16 8.80
C THR A 197 7.70 -11.97 9.66
N PRO A 198 6.96 -11.33 10.59
CA PRO A 198 6.00 -11.99 11.47
C PRO A 198 4.96 -12.78 10.69
N ALA A 199 4.73 -14.01 11.13
CA ALA A 199 3.76 -14.92 10.54
C ALA A 199 3.10 -15.75 11.63
N ARG A 200 1.87 -16.22 11.36
CA ARG A 200 1.14 -17.09 12.30
C ARG A 200 1.03 -18.47 11.70
N ALA A 201 1.65 -19.44 12.37
CA ALA A 201 1.57 -20.83 11.97
C ALA A 201 0.14 -21.38 12.14
N SER A 202 -0.16 -22.47 11.42
CA SER A 202 -1.46 -23.17 11.44
C SER A 202 -1.80 -23.77 12.81
N ASN A 203 -0.81 -24.01 13.67
CA ASN A 203 -1.01 -24.38 15.08
C ASN A 203 -1.39 -23.18 15.98
N GLY A 204 -1.47 -21.97 15.41
CA GLY A 204 -1.86 -20.75 16.10
C GLY A 204 -0.70 -19.97 16.74
N GLU A 205 0.52 -20.51 16.72
CA GLU A 205 1.72 -19.86 17.26
C GLU A 205 2.25 -18.77 16.34
N TRP A 206 2.83 -17.72 16.94
CA TRP A 206 3.46 -16.63 16.23
C TRP A 206 4.96 -16.86 16.11
N GLY A 207 5.49 -16.62 14.91
CA GLY A 207 6.91 -16.66 14.62
C GLY A 207 7.22 -15.79 13.41
N TYR A 208 8.20 -16.22 12.62
CA TYR A 208 8.70 -15.47 11.48
C TYR A 208 8.86 -16.38 10.27
N VAL A 209 8.65 -15.83 9.08
CA VAL A 209 8.93 -16.48 7.80
C VAL A 209 10.01 -15.69 7.08
N TYR A 210 10.80 -16.34 6.25
CA TYR A 210 11.77 -15.64 5.42
C TYR A 210 11.07 -14.80 4.35
N SER A 211 11.41 -13.51 4.28
CA SER A 211 10.91 -12.60 3.25
C SER A 211 11.27 -13.07 1.84
N SER A 212 12.46 -13.67 1.68
CA SER A 212 12.89 -14.25 0.41
C SER A 212 12.09 -15.49 0.01
N GLU A 213 11.71 -16.34 0.98
CA GLU A 213 10.84 -17.50 0.73
C GLU A 213 9.45 -17.03 0.31
N LEU A 214 8.86 -16.05 1.02
CA LEU A 214 7.60 -15.42 0.64
C LEU A 214 7.65 -14.86 -0.79
N GLN A 215 8.72 -14.14 -1.14
CA GLN A 215 8.89 -13.56 -2.48
C GLN A 215 9.11 -14.60 -3.58
N ALA A 216 9.63 -15.77 -3.24
CA ALA A 216 9.87 -16.86 -4.17
C ALA A 216 8.62 -17.74 -4.40
N MET A 217 7.57 -17.60 -3.58
CA MET A 217 6.34 -18.38 -3.75
C MET A 217 5.63 -18.03 -5.05
N ASP A 218 5.51 -19.01 -5.95
CA ASP A 218 4.81 -18.87 -7.25
C ASP A 218 3.54 -19.73 -7.34
N LYS A 219 3.28 -20.54 -6.32
CA LYS A 219 2.11 -21.43 -6.19
C LYS A 219 1.62 -21.43 -4.75
N GLU A 220 0.35 -21.79 -4.57
CA GLU A 220 -0.20 -22.08 -3.25
C GLU A 220 0.61 -23.19 -2.56
N GLY A 221 0.71 -23.12 -1.24
CA GLY A 221 1.46 -24.10 -0.47
C GLY A 221 1.56 -23.75 1.00
N PHE A 222 2.59 -24.27 1.62
CA PHE A 222 2.92 -24.01 3.02
C PHE A 222 4.28 -23.36 3.11
N ILE A 223 4.39 -22.32 3.94
CA ILE A 223 5.67 -21.70 4.30
C ILE A 223 6.02 -22.06 5.73
N SER A 224 7.29 -22.38 5.98
CA SER A 224 7.80 -22.70 7.31
C SER A 224 7.85 -21.46 8.18
N VAL A 225 7.31 -21.56 9.39
CA VAL A 225 7.35 -20.51 10.40
C VAL A 225 8.39 -20.89 11.45
N TYR A 226 9.31 -19.98 11.71
CA TYR A 226 10.45 -20.13 12.60
C TYR A 226 10.32 -19.25 13.84
N THR A 227 11.11 -19.50 14.88
CA THR A 227 11.34 -18.47 15.92
C THR A 227 12.20 -17.32 15.37
N ALA A 228 12.45 -16.29 16.19
CA ALA A 228 13.29 -15.15 15.80
C ALA A 228 14.75 -15.55 15.47
N ASP A 229 15.20 -16.74 15.87
CA ASP A 229 16.51 -17.28 15.50
C ASP A 229 16.64 -17.68 14.01
N GLY A 230 15.53 -17.67 13.26
CA GLY A 230 15.52 -18.03 11.83
C GLY A 230 15.81 -19.50 11.53
N THR A 231 15.96 -20.36 12.52
CA THR A 231 16.38 -21.77 12.36
C THR A 231 15.46 -22.77 13.05
N THR A 232 14.87 -22.40 14.19
CA THR A 232 13.94 -23.26 14.91
C THR A 232 12.54 -23.16 14.32
N MET A 233 12.12 -24.18 13.55
CA MET A 233 10.76 -24.24 12.99
C MET A 233 9.72 -24.53 14.07
N ILE A 234 8.71 -23.68 14.18
CA ILE A 234 7.59 -23.81 15.13
C ILE A 234 6.28 -24.24 14.47
N GLY A 235 6.20 -24.18 13.13
CA GLY A 235 5.04 -24.65 12.39
C GLY A 235 5.08 -24.25 10.93
N GLN A 236 3.91 -24.29 10.29
CA GLN A 236 3.75 -23.90 8.89
C GLN A 236 2.49 -23.06 8.72
N GLN A 237 2.55 -22.05 7.85
CA GLN A 237 1.41 -21.22 7.48
C GLN A 237 0.96 -21.58 6.06
N PRO A 238 -0.34 -21.83 5.82
CA PRO A 238 -0.85 -21.94 4.46
C PRO A 238 -0.77 -20.58 3.77
N PHE A 239 -0.28 -20.58 2.54
CA PHE A 239 -0.20 -19.39 1.69
C PHE A 239 -1.11 -19.59 0.47
N HIS A 240 -2.02 -18.64 0.30
CA HIS A 240 -2.93 -18.58 -0.85
C HIS A 240 -2.48 -17.45 -1.75
N ILE A 241 -2.31 -17.76 -3.03
CA ILE A 241 -2.18 -16.72 -4.05
C ILE A 241 -3.60 -16.31 -4.36
N LEU A 242 -3.97 -15.07 -4.03
CA LEU A 242 -5.22 -14.51 -4.52
C LEU A 242 -5.17 -14.55 -6.05
N ASP A 243 -5.99 -15.41 -6.66
CA ASP A 243 -6.23 -15.36 -8.09
C ASP A 243 -6.66 -13.93 -8.40
N ASN A 244 -5.93 -13.26 -9.30
CA ASN A 244 -6.35 -11.96 -9.81
C ASN A 244 -7.80 -12.14 -10.27
N ILE A 245 -8.72 -11.36 -9.70
CA ILE A 245 -10.05 -11.18 -10.27
C ILE A 245 -9.80 -10.90 -11.76
N PRO A 246 -10.28 -11.74 -12.69
CA PRO A 246 -10.11 -11.46 -14.10
C PRO A 246 -10.67 -10.05 -14.32
N VAL A 247 -9.82 -9.16 -14.82
CA VAL A 247 -10.27 -7.84 -15.22
C VAL A 247 -11.24 -8.12 -16.36
N ASP A 248 -12.54 -8.00 -16.08
CA ASP A 248 -13.56 -8.13 -17.10
C ASP A 248 -13.38 -6.95 -18.06
N GLU A 249 -12.83 -7.23 -19.24
CA GLU A 249 -12.60 -6.24 -20.28
C GLU A 249 -13.90 -5.56 -20.73
N THR A 250 -15.06 -6.13 -20.43
CA THR A 250 -16.36 -5.51 -20.71
C THR A 250 -16.76 -4.42 -19.72
N ILE A 251 -16.09 -4.33 -18.55
CA ILE A 251 -16.34 -3.32 -17.51
C ILE A 251 -15.40 -2.11 -17.66
N ILE A 252 -14.37 -2.19 -18.51
CA ILE A 252 -13.55 -1.02 -18.84
C ILE A 252 -14.32 -0.21 -19.89
N PRO A 253 -14.87 0.98 -19.58
CA PRO A 253 -15.40 1.84 -20.62
C PRO A 253 -14.24 2.18 -21.55
N HIS A 254 -14.30 1.67 -22.78
CA HIS A 254 -13.42 2.10 -23.85
C HIS A 254 -13.43 3.62 -23.87
N LEU A 255 -12.25 4.20 -23.66
CA LEU A 255 -11.99 5.61 -23.96
C LEU A 255 -12.64 5.89 -25.32
N TYR A 256 -13.66 6.75 -25.29
CA TYR A 256 -14.39 7.20 -26.46
C TYR A 256 -13.38 7.78 -27.44
N ARG A 257 -12.98 6.98 -28.43
CA ARG A 257 -12.16 7.44 -29.54
C ARG A 257 -13.08 8.30 -30.38
N GLY A 258 -12.94 9.60 -30.22
CA GLY A 258 -13.59 10.57 -31.08
C GLY A 258 -13.23 10.27 -32.52
N ASP A 259 -14.23 9.80 -33.26
CA ASP A 259 -14.39 10.00 -34.68
C ASP A 259 -15.90 10.18 -34.87
N ASP A 260 -16.30 11.45 -34.97
CA ASP A 260 -17.56 11.84 -35.61
C ASP A 260 -17.33 11.79 -37.12
N PRO A 261 -18.12 11.01 -37.87
CA PRO A 261 -18.33 11.31 -39.26
C PRO A 261 -19.83 11.48 -39.50
N SER A 262 -20.37 12.63 -39.10
CA SER A 262 -21.62 13.11 -39.68
C SER A 262 -21.61 14.61 -39.90
N LYS A 263 -21.35 15.00 -41.16
CA LYS A 263 -21.72 16.29 -41.76
C LYS A 263 -20.89 17.51 -41.38
#